data_AF-A0A0D6PD55-F1
#
_entry.id   AF-A0A0D6PD55-F1
#
_cell.length_a   1.000
_cell.length_b   1.000
_cell.length_c   1.000
_cell.angle_alpha   90.00
_cell.angle_beta   90.00
_cell.angle_gamma   90.00
#
_symmetry.space_group_name_H-M   'P 1'
#
loop_
_entity.id
_entity.type
_entity.pdbx_description
1 polymer ?
#
loop_
_entity_poly.entity_id
_entity_poly.type
_entity_poly.pdbx_seq_one_letter_code
_entity_poly.pdbx_strand_id
1 'polypeptide(L)'
;MKLFFTAYATVACAFLALDAVWLSLMGPRLYKPFLQGLLADAVRPAPAILFYVLYIAGIVIFAVLPSEKPAMALLRGAAFGLVAYGTYDLTNQATLRVWPVMITLADLSWGAFATGVAASLASVACVWLVRS
;
A
#
# COMPACT_ATOMS: atom_id res chain seq x y z
N MET A 1 -1.63 -17.15 16.49
CA MET A 1 -2.40 -17.35 15.24
C MET A 1 -3.54 -16.35 15.08
N LYS A 2 -4.50 -16.25 16.02
CA LYS A 2 -5.64 -15.29 15.94
C LYS A 2 -5.22 -13.85 15.60
N LEU A 3 -4.22 -13.32 16.31
CA LEU A 3 -3.68 -11.97 16.06
C LEU A 3 -3.27 -11.73 14.60
N PHE A 4 -2.51 -12.65 14.02
CA PHE A 4 -2.01 -12.52 12.66
C PHE A 4 -3.16 -12.55 11.65
N PHE A 5 -4.10 -13.48 11.80
CA PHE A 5 -5.26 -13.57 10.90
C PHE A 5 -6.15 -12.34 10.98
N THR A 6 -6.43 -11.83 12.19
CA THR A 6 -7.20 -10.60 12.37
C THR A 6 -6.49 -9.41 11.72
N ALA A 7 -5.19 -9.24 11.99
CA ALA A 7 -4.39 -8.17 11.39
C ALA A 7 -4.41 -8.26 9.85
N TYR A 8 -4.16 -9.45 9.31
CA TYR A 8 -4.11 -9.67 7.86
C TYR A 8 -5.46 -9.38 7.19
N ALA A 9 -6.56 -9.88 7.74
CA ALA A 9 -7.89 -9.63 7.21
C ALA A 9 -8.25 -8.13 7.26
N THR A 10 -7.96 -7.44 8.37
CA THR A 10 -8.24 -6.01 8.49
C THR A 10 -7.39 -5.18 7.54
N VAL A 11 -6.08 -5.46 7.43
CA VAL A 11 -5.21 -4.78 6.45
C VAL A 11 -5.71 -5.04 5.04
N ALA A 12 -6.02 -6.30 4.69
CA ALA A 12 -6.51 -6.65 3.36
C ALA A 12 -7.76 -5.84 2.99
N CYS A 13 -8.78 -5.84 3.86
CA CYS A 13 -10.01 -5.07 3.61
C CYS A 13 -9.74 -3.57 3.51
N ALA A 14 -8.98 -2.99 4.45
CA ALA A 14 -8.74 -1.55 4.47
C ALA A 14 -7.88 -1.09 3.29
N PHE A 15 -6.77 -1.77 3.03
CA PHE A 15 -5.84 -1.41 1.96
C PHE A 15 -6.47 -1.61 0.58
N LEU A 16 -7.11 -2.76 0.32
CA LEU A 16 -7.76 -3.01 -0.97
C LEU A 16 -8.90 -2.04 -1.25
N ALA A 17 -9.67 -1.63 -0.23
CA ALA A 17 -10.72 -0.63 -0.40
C ALA A 17 -10.13 0.74 -0.77
N LEU A 18 -9.07 1.17 -0.06
CA LEU A 18 -8.38 2.42 -0.37
C LEU A 18 -7.77 2.39 -1.78
N ASP A 19 -7.10 1.29 -2.13
CA ASP A 19 -6.42 1.17 -3.43
C ASP A 19 -7.42 1.07 -4.59
N ALA A 20 -8.56 0.39 -4.40
CA ALA A 20 -9.64 0.37 -5.38
C ALA A 20 -10.20 1.76 -5.65
N VAL A 21 -10.38 2.58 -4.62
CA VAL A 21 -10.79 4.00 -4.76
C VAL A 21 -9.74 4.78 -5.52
N TRP A 22 -8.47 4.65 -5.15
CA TRP A 22 -7.37 5.35 -5.80
C TRP A 22 -7.24 4.98 -7.27
N LEU A 23 -7.16 3.70 -7.60
CA LEU A 23 -7.02 3.24 -8.99
C LEU A 23 -8.23 3.60 -9.85
N SER A 24 -9.44 3.61 -9.28
CA SER A 24 -10.65 4.02 -10.01
C SER A 24 -10.66 5.52 -10.35
N LEU A 25 -10.10 6.36 -9.46
CA LEU A 25 -10.05 7.82 -9.64
C LEU A 25 -8.80 8.26 -10.42
N MET A 26 -7.63 7.78 -10.03
CA MET A 26 -6.32 8.16 -10.57
C MET A 26 -5.91 7.34 -11.78
N GLY A 27 -6.44 6.13 -11.97
CA GLY A 27 -6.31 5.35 -13.20
C GLY A 27 -6.53 6.18 -14.47
N PRO A 28 -7.73 6.75 -14.67
CA PRO A 28 -8.03 7.56 -15.85
C PRO A 28 -7.43 8.97 -15.81
N ARG A 29 -7.21 9.55 -14.62
CA ARG A 29 -6.81 10.97 -14.48
C ARG A 29 -5.30 11.20 -14.45
N LEU A 30 -4.55 10.26 -13.89
CA LEU A 30 -3.12 10.35 -13.65
C LEU A 30 -2.36 9.26 -14.40
N TYR A 31 -2.71 7.98 -14.23
CA TYR A 31 -1.88 6.92 -14.80
C TYR A 31 -2.02 6.79 -16.32
N LYS A 32 -3.25 6.73 -16.85
CA LYS A 32 -3.47 6.57 -18.30
C LYS A 32 -2.84 7.71 -19.12
N PRO A 33 -3.07 9.00 -18.84
CA PRO A 33 -2.52 10.07 -19.68
C PRO A 33 -0.99 10.13 -19.67
N PHE A 34 -0.38 9.84 -18.52
CA PHE A 34 1.06 10.00 -18.31
C PHE A 34 1.87 8.72 -18.58
N LEU A 35 1.25 7.53 -18.49
CA LEU A 35 1.91 6.24 -18.69
C LEU A 35 1.37 5.46 -19.90
N GLN A 36 0.49 6.02 -20.75
CA GLN A 36 -0.14 5.30 -21.87
C GLN A 36 0.82 4.44 -22.71
N GLY A 37 2.04 4.91 -22.99
CA GLY A 37 3.03 4.18 -23.79
C GLY A 37 3.81 3.11 -23.03
N LEU A 38 3.66 3.04 -21.70
CA LEU A 38 4.30 2.08 -20.80
C LEU A 38 3.31 1.05 -20.24
N LEU A 39 2.01 1.35 -20.24
CA LEU A 39 0.97 0.47 -19.74
C LEU A 39 0.78 -0.73 -20.67
N ALA A 40 0.59 -1.91 -20.07
CA ALA A 40 0.16 -3.09 -20.82
C ALA A 40 -1.29 -2.96 -21.29
N ASP A 41 -1.63 -3.61 -22.40
CA ASP A 41 -2.99 -3.64 -22.96
C ASP A 41 -4.03 -4.19 -21.97
N ALA A 42 -3.60 -5.10 -21.10
CA ALA A 42 -4.41 -5.68 -20.04
C ALA A 42 -3.60 -5.89 -18.76
N VAL A 43 -4.28 -5.74 -17.61
CA VAL A 43 -3.72 -6.04 -16.30
C VAL A 43 -3.42 -7.54 -16.22
N ARG A 44 -2.20 -7.88 -15.79
CA ARG A 44 -1.80 -9.27 -15.57
C ARG A 44 -2.21 -9.68 -14.14
N PRO A 45 -3.16 -10.62 -13.97
CA PRO A 45 -3.73 -10.89 -12.64
C PRO A 45 -2.74 -11.57 -11.69
N ALA A 46 -1.90 -12.48 -12.19
CA ALA A 46 -0.98 -13.23 -11.33
C ALA A 46 0.04 -12.34 -10.58
N PRO A 47 0.77 -11.42 -11.24
CA PRO A 47 1.63 -10.46 -10.54
C PRO A 47 0.88 -9.54 -9.58
N ALA A 48 -0.33 -9.09 -9.95
CA ALA A 48 -1.14 -8.21 -9.11
C ALA A 48 -1.59 -8.90 -7.82
N ILE A 49 -2.10 -10.13 -7.91
CA ILE A 49 -2.50 -10.92 -6.74
C ILE A 49 -1.30 -11.19 -5.84
N LEU A 50 -0.16 -11.58 -6.43
CA LEU A 50 1.05 -11.85 -5.66
C LEU A 50 1.54 -10.58 -4.92
N PHE A 51 1.50 -9.43 -5.58
CA PHE A 51 1.79 -8.14 -4.95
C PHE A 51 0.92 -7.92 -3.73
N TYR A 52 -0.41 -8.01 -3.86
CA TYR A 52 -1.30 -7.75 -2.73
C TYR A 52 -1.05 -8.71 -1.57
N VAL A 53 -0.88 -10.00 -1.84
CA VAL A 53 -0.59 -11.01 -0.80
C VAL A 53 0.69 -10.66 -0.04
N LEU A 54 1.78 -10.38 -0.77
CA LEU A 54 3.08 -10.05 -0.17
C LEU A 54 3.04 -8.71 0.55
N TYR A 55 2.40 -7.71 -0.03
CA TYR A 55 2.36 -6.36 0.51
C TYR A 55 1.54 -6.32 1.80
N ILE A 56 0.36 -6.95 1.83
CA ILE A 56 -0.47 -7.09 3.04
C ILE A 56 0.32 -7.81 4.14
N ALA A 57 1.01 -8.91 3.80
CA ALA A 57 1.86 -9.62 4.76
C ALA A 57 2.97 -8.70 5.32
N GLY A 58 3.61 -7.92 4.46
CA GLY A 58 4.63 -6.93 4.84
C GLY A 58 4.09 -5.88 5.81
N ILE A 59 2.93 -5.30 5.53
CA ILE A 59 2.27 -4.33 6.43
C ILE A 59 2.04 -4.96 7.81
N VAL A 60 1.50 -6.19 7.85
CA VAL A 60 1.25 -6.88 9.12
C VAL A 60 2.55 -7.09 9.89
N ILE A 61 3.58 -7.64 9.24
CA ILE A 61 4.85 -8.02 9.90
C ILE A 61 5.64 -6.80 10.36
N PHE A 62 5.75 -5.77 9.54
CA PHE A 62 6.64 -4.63 9.80
C PHE A 62 5.95 -3.45 10.48
N ALA A 63 4.64 -3.26 10.27
CA ALA A 63 3.90 -2.13 10.82
C ALA A 63 2.95 -2.51 11.95
N VAL A 64 2.15 -3.57 11.82
CA VAL A 64 1.08 -3.89 12.77
C VAL A 64 1.60 -4.66 13.98
N LEU A 65 2.22 -5.82 13.78
CA LEU A 65 2.67 -6.71 14.86
C LEU A 65 3.63 -6.05 15.87
N PRO A 66 4.63 -5.24 15.46
CA PRO A 66 5.56 -4.63 16.40
C PRO A 66 5.02 -3.33 17.03
N SER A 67 3.76 -2.96 16.76
CA SER A 67 3.14 -1.75 17.28
C SER A 67 2.29 -2.03 18.50
N GLU A 68 2.55 -1.30 19.58
CA GLU A 68 1.74 -1.36 20.81
C GLU A 68 0.54 -0.42 20.76
N LYS A 69 0.62 0.64 19.95
CA LYS A 69 -0.40 1.68 19.82
C LYS A 69 -0.74 1.93 18.34
N PRO A 70 -1.99 2.28 18.01
CA PRO A 70 -2.38 2.61 16.64
C PRO A 70 -1.55 3.71 15.98
N ALA A 71 -1.14 4.74 16.75
CA ALA A 71 -0.27 5.79 16.24
C ALA A 71 1.12 5.29 15.81
N MET A 72 1.67 4.27 16.48
CA MET A 72 2.91 3.63 16.06
C MET A 72 2.71 2.82 14.78
N ALA A 73 1.58 2.12 14.66
CA ALA A 73 1.24 1.37 13.45
C ALA A 73 1.04 2.30 12.26
N LEU A 74 0.42 3.48 12.48
CA LEU A 74 0.29 4.54 11.49
C LEU A 74 1.66 4.99 10.97
N LEU A 75 2.59 5.35 11.86
CA LEU A 75 3.91 5.83 11.48
C LEU A 75 4.75 4.75 10.80
N ARG A 76 4.77 3.52 11.34
CA ARG A 76 5.49 2.40 10.74
C ARG A 76 4.90 2.00 9.40
N GLY A 77 3.57 2.00 9.27
CA GLY A 77 2.87 1.72 8.02
C GLY A 77 3.16 2.79 6.98
N ALA A 78 3.14 4.07 7.37
CA ALA A 78 3.50 5.17 6.47
C ALA A 78 4.95 5.09 6.00
N ALA A 79 5.89 4.78 6.90
CA ALA A 79 7.29 4.58 6.53
C ALA A 79 7.48 3.37 5.60
N PHE A 80 6.83 2.23 5.91
CA PHE A 80 6.88 1.04 5.06
C PHE A 80 6.30 1.31 3.67
N GLY A 81 5.16 2.00 3.59
CA GLY A 81 4.54 2.37 2.32
C GLY A 81 5.39 3.35 1.52
N LEU A 82 5.97 4.36 2.17
CA LEU A 82 6.90 5.29 1.53
C LEU A 82 8.09 4.55 0.91
N VAL A 83 8.68 3.60 1.63
CA VAL A 83 9.80 2.80 1.12
C VAL A 83 9.36 1.91 -0.03
N ALA A 84 8.22 1.22 0.07
CA ALA A 84 7.76 0.33 -0.98
C ALA A 84 7.44 1.06 -2.29
N TYR A 85 6.65 2.14 -2.21
CA TYR A 85 6.30 2.97 -3.36
C TYR A 85 7.54 3.70 -3.89
N GLY A 86 8.36 4.25 -2.99
CA GLY A 86 9.66 4.84 -3.34
C GLY A 86 10.58 3.87 -4.08
N THR A 87 10.61 2.60 -3.69
CA THR A 87 11.43 1.58 -4.37
C THR A 87 10.98 1.40 -5.82
N TYR A 88 9.68 1.42 -6.11
CA TYR A 88 9.17 1.33 -7.48
C TYR A 88 9.40 2.64 -8.25
N ASP A 89 8.88 3.75 -7.72
CA ASP A 89 8.85 5.03 -8.43
C ASP A 89 10.23 5.65 -8.61
N LEU A 90 11.07 5.68 -7.57
CA LEU A 90 12.39 6.30 -7.66
C LEU A 90 13.34 5.45 -8.51
N THR A 91 13.19 4.12 -8.48
CA THR A 91 13.94 3.24 -9.38
C THR A 91 13.53 3.46 -10.83
N ASN A 92 12.24 3.58 -11.12
CA ASN A 92 11.76 3.91 -12.47
C ASN A 92 12.26 5.29 -12.91
N GLN A 93 12.25 6.28 -12.02
CA GLN A 93 12.78 7.61 -12.29
C GLN A 93 14.29 7.60 -12.57
N ALA A 94 15.03 6.67 -11.97
CA ALA A 94 16.47 6.51 -12.20
C ALA A 94 16.79 5.68 -13.46
N THR A 95 15.92 4.76 -13.86
CA THR A 95 16.23 3.74 -14.91
C THR A 95 15.53 3.99 -16.23
N LEU A 96 14.34 4.61 -16.23
CA LEU A 96 13.57 4.89 -17.44
C LEU A 96 13.89 6.27 -17.99
N ARG A 97 13.95 6.39 -19.32
CA ARG A 97 14.23 7.66 -20.00
C ARG A 97 13.16 8.72 -19.73
N VAL A 98 11.91 8.31 -19.56
CA VAL A 98 10.77 9.20 -19.33
C VAL A 98 9.92 8.61 -18.21
N TRP A 99 10.03 9.19 -17.01
CA TRP A 99 9.15 8.91 -15.88
C TRP A 99 8.63 10.23 -15.27
N PRO A 100 7.30 10.45 -15.21
CA PRO A 100 6.73 11.69 -14.69
C PRO A 100 6.93 11.83 -13.18
N VAL A 101 7.62 12.88 -12.74
CA VAL A 101 7.85 13.18 -11.31
C VAL A 101 6.53 13.34 -10.54
N MET A 102 5.48 13.81 -11.20
CA MET A 102 4.16 13.96 -10.57
C MET A 102 3.56 12.61 -10.15
N ILE A 103 3.84 11.53 -10.89
CA ILE A 103 3.41 10.17 -10.50
C ILE A 103 4.15 9.76 -9.24
N THR A 104 5.48 9.89 -9.23
CA THR A 104 6.31 9.63 -8.06
C THR A 104 5.78 10.36 -6.82
N LEU A 105 5.56 11.67 -6.89
CA LEU A 105 5.08 12.44 -5.74
C LEU A 105 3.70 12.00 -5.26
N ALA A 106 2.78 11.70 -6.19
CA ALA A 106 1.45 11.22 -5.85
C ALA A 106 1.51 9.83 -5.20
N ASP A 107 2.28 8.92 -5.78
CA ASP A 107 2.40 7.53 -5.36
C ASP A 107 3.13 7.39 -4.02
N LEU A 108 4.19 8.17 -3.78
CA LEU A 108 4.85 8.21 -2.46
C LEU A 108 3.90 8.73 -1.38
N SER A 109 3.16 9.80 -1.67
CA SER A 109 2.21 10.41 -0.73
C SER A 109 1.06 9.45 -0.42
N TRP A 110 0.48 8.84 -1.46
CA TRP A 110 -0.61 7.90 -1.34
C TRP A 110 -0.17 6.59 -0.68
N GLY A 111 0.97 6.05 -1.08
CA GLY A 111 1.55 4.83 -0.52
C GLY A 111 1.80 4.96 0.97
N ALA A 112 2.37 6.08 1.42
CA ALA A 112 2.51 6.36 2.86
C ALA A 112 1.16 6.49 3.56
N PHE A 113 0.23 7.26 3.00
CA PHE A 113 -1.10 7.48 3.60
C PHE A 113 -1.90 6.17 3.71
N ALA A 114 -2.13 5.47 2.61
CA ALA A 114 -2.98 4.29 2.56
C ALA A 114 -2.43 3.15 3.43
N THR A 115 -1.11 2.94 3.38
CA THR A 115 -0.44 1.91 4.17
C THR A 115 -0.46 2.22 5.66
N GLY A 116 -0.22 3.49 6.04
CA GLY A 116 -0.33 3.94 7.42
C GLY A 116 -1.75 3.78 7.98
N VAL A 117 -2.77 4.21 7.22
CA VAL A 117 -4.17 4.09 7.64
C VAL A 117 -4.57 2.63 7.80
N ALA A 118 -4.25 1.77 6.83
CA ALA A 118 -4.55 0.34 6.91
C ALA A 118 -3.87 -0.32 8.12
N ALA A 119 -2.60 0.00 8.39
CA ALA A 119 -1.88 -0.52 9.55
C ALA A 119 -2.49 -0.03 10.88
N SER A 120 -2.88 1.24 10.97
CA SER A 120 -3.52 1.81 12.16
C SER A 120 -4.87 1.14 12.45
N LEU A 121 -5.72 0.97 11.43
CA LEU A 121 -7.01 0.30 11.57
C LEU A 121 -6.86 -1.16 12.02
N ALA A 122 -5.88 -1.88 11.46
CA ALA A 122 -5.58 -3.24 11.88
C ALA A 122 -5.06 -3.30 13.32
N SER A 123 -4.24 -2.34 13.75
CA SER A 123 -3.77 -2.23 15.14
C SER A 123 -4.93 -2.00 16.11
N VAL A 124 -5.87 -1.10 15.77
CA VAL A 124 -7.11 -0.90 16.53
C VAL A 124 -7.88 -2.21 16.63
N ALA A 125 -8.19 -2.86 15.50
CA ALA A 125 -8.92 -4.13 15.49
C ALA A 125 -8.25 -5.21 16.34
N CYS A 126 -6.92 -5.32 16.31
CA CYS A 126 -6.17 -6.29 17.11
C CYS A 126 -6.23 -6.01 18.61
N VAL A 127 -6.19 -4.74 19.02
CA VAL A 127 -6.32 -4.35 20.43
C VAL A 127 -7.70 -4.73 20.96
N TRP A 128 -8.76 -4.42 20.21
CA TRP A 128 -10.15 -4.67 20.63
C TRP A 128 -10.58 -6.14 20.54
N LEU A 129 -10.14 -6.89 19.53
CA LEU A 129 -10.68 -8.24 19.26
C LEU A 129 -9.82 -9.39 19.80
N VAL A 130 -8.56 -9.12 20.14
CA VAL A 130 -7.60 -10.19 20.48
C VAL A 130 -6.91 -9.96 21.83
N ARG A 131 -6.73 -8.70 22.24
CA ARG A 131 -6.05 -8.34 23.50
C ARG A 131 -7.01 -7.89 24.62
N SER A 132 -8.31 -7.82 24.33
CA SER A 132 -9.39 -7.59 25.29
C SER A 132 -9.93 -8.93 25.79
#